data_AF-A0A971PVA9-F1
#
_entry.id   AF-A0A971PVA9-F1
#
_cell.length_a   1.000
_cell.length_b   1.000
_cell.length_c   1.000
_cell.angle_alpha   90.00
_cell.angle_beta   90.00
_cell.angle_gamma   90.00
#
_symmetry.space_group_name_H-M   'P 1'
#
loop_
_entity.id
_entity.type
_entity.pdbx_description
1 polymer ?
#
loop_
_entity_poly.entity_id
_entity_poly.type
_entity_poly.pdbx_seq_one_letter_code
_entity_poly.pdbx_strand_id
1 'polypeptide(L)'
;MLRETNDADDLLTRMRDRARVQTYLAHRAALPRLRERVVSTNQQLLGITDVADDSIDGYLPASGLDDVVRSLGLRADGSGSVVLRTTEFEFDRVRDLIATRTVAALDAGTSTDPRQRGIGRRTIRELLEAHR
;
A
#
# COMPACT_ATOMS: atom_id res chain seq x y z
N MET A 1 3.13 11.99 22.60
CA MET A 1 2.67 13.35 22.26
C MET A 1 2.28 13.36 20.79
N LEU A 2 1.00 13.20 20.45
CA LEU A 2 0.52 13.31 19.06
C LEU A 2 0.52 14.79 18.68
N ARG A 3 1.46 15.24 17.86
CA ARG A 3 1.36 16.55 17.20
C ARG A 3 0.30 16.46 16.11
N GLU A 4 -0.68 17.36 16.13
CA GLU A 4 -1.57 17.64 14.99
C GLU A 4 -0.71 17.75 13.72
N THR A 5 -0.95 16.87 12.77
CA THR A 5 -0.17 16.80 11.54
C THR A 5 -1.05 17.35 10.44
N ASN A 6 -0.92 18.65 10.18
CA ASN A 6 -1.65 19.35 9.13
C ASN A 6 -0.89 19.37 7.79
N ASP A 7 0.27 18.71 7.74
CA ASP A 7 1.07 18.58 6.52
C ASP A 7 0.96 17.15 5.96
N ALA A 8 0.57 17.08 4.68
CA ALA A 8 0.44 15.84 3.93
C ALA A 8 1.76 15.08 3.86
N ASP A 9 2.89 15.78 3.74
CA ASP A 9 4.20 15.14 3.59
C ASP A 9 4.70 14.52 4.90
N ASP A 10 4.43 15.16 6.03
CA ASP A 10 4.68 14.60 7.36
C ASP A 10 3.80 13.38 7.64
N LEU A 11 2.51 13.44 7.26
CA LEU A 11 1.58 12.33 7.41
C LEU A 11 2.04 11.12 6.57
N LEU A 12 2.43 11.35 5.32
CA LEU A 12 2.95 10.32 4.42
C LEU A 12 4.23 9.68 4.97
N THR A 13 5.14 10.49 5.52
CA THR A 13 6.38 10.00 6.12
C THR A 13 6.09 9.08 7.30
N ARG A 14 5.22 9.49 8.23
CA ARG A 14 4.85 8.68 9.40
C ARG A 14 4.09 7.40 9.04
N MET A 15 3.28 7.42 7.98
CA MET A 15 2.60 6.20 7.50
C MET A 15 3.57 5.23 6.86
N ARG A 16 4.55 5.73 6.10
CA ARG A 16 5.63 4.90 5.54
C ARG A 16 6.41 4.19 6.64
N ASP A 17 6.68 4.86 7.77
CA ASP A 17 7.42 4.26 8.88
C ASP A 17 6.65 3.15 9.63
N ARG A 18 5.32 3.06 9.47
CA ARG A 18 4.48 2.07 10.18
C ARG A 18 4.35 0.73 9.48
N ALA A 19 4.61 0.67 8.18
CA ALA A 19 4.59 -0.58 7.42
C ALA A 19 5.99 -0.86 6.88
N ARG A 20 6.49 -2.08 7.05
CA ARG A 20 7.74 -2.47 6.36
C ARG A 20 7.40 -2.77 4.91
N VAL A 21 7.99 -2.01 4.00
CA VAL A 21 7.79 -2.16 2.56
C VAL A 21 8.96 -2.95 1.99
N GLN A 22 8.67 -4.04 1.29
CA GLN A 22 9.65 -4.86 0.61
C GLN A 22 9.18 -5.18 -0.81
N THR A 23 10.11 -5.11 -1.76
CA THR A 23 9.83 -5.37 -3.18
C THR A 23 10.36 -6.75 -3.58
N TYR A 24 9.56 -7.49 -4.33
CA TYR A 24 9.84 -8.83 -4.79
C TYR A 24 9.56 -8.99 -6.28
N LEU A 25 10.30 -9.89 -6.90
CA LEU A 25 9.96 -10.50 -8.17
C LEU A 25 9.11 -11.76 -7.90
N ALA A 26 8.02 -11.90 -8.65
CA ALA A 26 7.15 -13.07 -8.63
C ALA A 26 7.03 -13.67 -10.04
N HIS A 27 6.87 -14.99 -10.11
CA HIS A 27 6.49 -15.63 -11.36
C HIS A 27 5.02 -15.28 -11.69
N ARG A 28 4.68 -15.02 -12.96
CA ARG A 28 3.31 -14.64 -13.38
C ARG A 28 2.21 -15.57 -12.85
N ALA A 29 2.49 -16.86 -12.76
CA ALA A 29 1.54 -17.87 -12.27
C ALA A 29 1.30 -17.81 -10.74
N ALA A 30 2.16 -17.13 -9.99
CA ALA A 30 1.99 -16.90 -8.56
C ALA A 30 1.10 -15.69 -8.26
N LEU A 31 0.95 -14.75 -9.21
CA LEU A 31 0.19 -13.51 -8.99
C LEU A 31 -1.26 -13.75 -8.58
N PRO A 32 -2.05 -14.65 -9.20
CA PRO A 32 -3.42 -14.90 -8.75
C PRO A 32 -3.49 -15.40 -7.30
N ARG A 33 -2.61 -16.33 -6.92
CA ARG A 33 -2.54 -16.85 -5.55
C ARG A 33 -2.06 -15.79 -4.56
N LEU A 34 -1.15 -14.92 -4.99
CA LEU A 34 -0.70 -13.81 -4.16
C LEU A 34 -1.84 -12.82 -3.90
N ARG A 35 -2.67 -12.51 -4.91
CA ARG A 35 -3.85 -11.63 -4.76
C ARG A 35 -4.84 -12.13 -3.72
N GLU A 36 -5.00 -13.44 -3.59
CA GLU A 36 -5.86 -14.04 -2.55
C GLU A 36 -5.29 -13.90 -1.13
N ARG A 37 -3.98 -13.63 -0.99
CA ARG A 37 -3.26 -13.56 0.29
C ARG A 37 -2.99 -12.14 0.76
N VAL A 38 -3.12 -11.16 -0.11
CA VAL A 38 -2.86 -9.75 0.22
C VAL A 38 -4.14 -8.93 0.20
N VAL A 39 -4.12 -7.81 0.91
CA VAL A 39 -5.18 -6.81 0.85
C VAL A 39 -4.63 -5.60 0.14
N SER A 40 -5.09 -5.36 -1.07
CA SER A 40 -4.69 -4.19 -1.86
C SER A 40 -5.67 -3.05 -1.65
N THR A 41 -5.13 -1.84 -1.65
CA THR A 41 -5.94 -0.64 -1.52
C THR A 41 -6.75 -0.39 -2.77
N ASN A 42 -8.03 -0.05 -2.60
CA ASN A 42 -8.91 0.20 -3.73
C ASN A 42 -8.57 1.54 -4.38
N GLN A 43 -7.64 1.52 -5.34
CA GLN A 43 -7.19 2.72 -6.06
C GLN A 43 -8.30 3.35 -6.91
N GLN A 44 -9.39 2.62 -7.21
CA GLN A 44 -10.55 3.16 -7.92
C GLN A 44 -11.26 4.25 -7.09
N LEU A 45 -11.13 4.23 -5.76
CA LEU A 45 -11.60 5.31 -4.87
C LEU A 45 -10.94 6.67 -5.17
N LEU A 46 -9.81 6.65 -5.88
CA LEU A 46 -9.09 7.85 -6.33
C LEU A 46 -9.26 8.12 -7.84
N GLY A 47 -10.13 7.36 -8.53
CA GLY A 47 -10.26 7.44 -9.99
C GLY A 47 -9.05 6.85 -10.73
N ILE A 48 -8.28 5.96 -10.11
CA ILE A 48 -7.15 5.27 -10.73
C ILE A 48 -7.65 3.91 -11.24
N THR A 49 -7.74 3.75 -12.57
CA THR A 49 -8.24 2.54 -13.24
C THR A 49 -7.15 1.68 -13.88
N ASP A 50 -5.99 2.25 -14.23
CA ASP A 50 -4.83 1.53 -14.79
C ASP A 50 -3.92 0.99 -13.68
N VAL A 51 -4.37 -0.04 -12.96
CA VAL A 51 -3.42 -0.89 -12.21
C VAL A 51 -2.97 -1.96 -13.19
N ALA A 52 -1.67 -2.00 -13.51
CA ALA A 52 -1.13 -3.01 -14.40
C ALA A 52 -1.46 -4.41 -13.86
N ASP A 53 -2.08 -5.25 -14.69
CA ASP A 53 -2.59 -6.57 -14.29
C ASP A 53 -1.48 -7.57 -13.90
N ASP A 54 -0.21 -7.16 -14.04
CA ASP A 54 0.99 -7.92 -13.71
C ASP A 54 1.74 -7.39 -12.46
N SER A 55 1.23 -6.37 -11.78
CA SER A 55 1.78 -5.86 -10.53
C SER A 55 0.85 -6.07 -9.34
N ILE A 56 1.45 -6.17 -8.15
CA ILE A 56 0.73 -6.28 -6.88
C ILE A 56 1.37 -5.31 -5.91
N ASP A 57 0.59 -4.38 -5.37
CA ASP A 57 0.93 -3.60 -4.16
C ASP A 57 -0.13 -3.95 -3.11
N GLY A 58 0.28 -4.55 -2.00
CA GLY A 58 -0.66 -5.10 -1.03
C GLY A 58 -0.11 -5.30 0.36
N TYR A 59 -1.05 -5.31 1.31
CA TYR A 59 -0.81 -5.52 2.72
C TYR A 59 -0.93 -7.00 3.11
N LEU A 60 -0.12 -7.40 4.08
CA LEU A 60 -0.26 -8.67 4.80
C LEU A 60 0.21 -8.50 6.26
N PRO A 61 -0.21 -9.37 7.19
CA PRO A 61 0.34 -9.37 8.54
C PRO A 61 1.84 -9.71 8.50
N ALA A 62 2.64 -9.08 9.39
CA ALA A 62 4.08 -9.34 9.47
C ALA A 62 4.42 -10.82 9.70
N SER A 63 3.59 -11.53 10.47
CA SER A 63 3.73 -12.98 10.71
C SER A 63 3.52 -13.85 9.47
N GLY A 64 2.86 -13.34 8.42
CA GLY A 64 2.54 -14.09 7.21
C GLY A 64 3.59 -13.97 6.10
N LEU A 65 4.58 -13.08 6.24
CA LEU A 65 5.51 -12.76 5.16
C LEU A 65 6.35 -13.95 4.72
N ASP A 66 6.98 -14.63 5.66
CA ASP A 66 7.89 -15.73 5.35
C ASP A 66 7.17 -16.90 4.67
N ASP A 67 5.93 -17.19 5.08
CA ASP A 67 5.08 -18.21 4.45
C ASP A 67 4.72 -17.84 3.01
N VAL A 68 4.29 -16.60 2.78
CA VAL A 68 3.94 -16.11 1.43
C VAL A 68 5.17 -16.12 0.51
N VAL A 69 6.30 -15.60 0.99
CA VAL A 69 7.55 -15.56 0.21
C VAL A 69 8.00 -16.97 -0.18
N ARG A 70 8.00 -17.91 0.79
CA ARG A 70 8.43 -19.29 0.55
C ARG A 70 7.46 -20.07 -0.33
N SER A 71 6.16 -20.00 -0.05
CA SER A 71 5.14 -20.80 -0.75
C SER A 71 4.95 -20.38 -2.21
N LEU A 72 5.15 -19.09 -2.52
CA LEU A 72 5.00 -18.54 -3.87
C LEU A 72 6.33 -18.32 -4.59
N GLY A 73 7.46 -18.62 -3.94
CA GLY A 73 8.80 -18.49 -4.52
C GLY A 73 9.18 -17.04 -4.86
N LEU A 74 8.75 -16.10 -4.02
CA LEU A 74 9.07 -14.67 -4.20
C LEU A 74 10.57 -14.44 -3.98
N ARG A 75 11.16 -13.57 -4.79
CA ARG A 75 12.59 -13.21 -4.69
C ARG A 75 12.72 -11.73 -4.41
N ALA A 76 13.45 -11.35 -3.37
CA ALA A 76 13.68 -9.93 -3.07
C ALA A 76 14.38 -9.25 -4.26
N ASP A 77 13.76 -8.19 -4.77
CA ASP A 77 14.23 -7.43 -5.92
C ASP A 77 13.66 -6.02 -5.84
N GLY A 78 14.52 -5.00 -5.71
CA GLY A 78 14.10 -3.59 -5.64
C GLY A 78 13.38 -3.08 -6.89
N SER A 79 13.49 -3.80 -8.01
CA SER A 79 12.82 -3.52 -9.28
C SER A 79 11.68 -4.48 -9.60
N GLY A 80 11.35 -5.39 -8.67
CA GLY A 80 10.30 -6.39 -8.85
C GLY A 80 8.89 -5.79 -8.95
N SER A 81 7.96 -6.56 -9.55
CA SER A 81 6.58 -6.13 -9.78
C SER A 81 5.64 -6.30 -8.57
N VAL A 82 6.15 -6.84 -7.46
CA VAL A 82 5.40 -7.07 -6.23
C VAL A 82 5.94 -6.18 -5.11
N VAL A 83 5.08 -5.36 -4.52
CA VAL A 83 5.35 -4.57 -3.32
C VAL A 83 4.50 -5.13 -2.19
N LEU A 84 5.17 -5.66 -1.15
CA LEU A 84 4.51 -6.17 0.05
C LEU A 84 4.73 -5.22 1.21
N ARG A 85 3.62 -4.78 1.80
CA ARG A 85 3.58 -3.92 2.98
C ARG A 85 3.20 -4.76 4.19
N THR A 86 4.12 -4.96 5.11
CA THR A 86 3.84 -5.73 6.32
C THR A 86 3.59 -4.84 7.51
N THR A 87 2.66 -5.25 8.36
CA THR A 87 2.27 -4.51 9.56
C THR A 87 2.09 -5.45 10.75
N GLU A 88 2.40 -4.94 11.94
CA GLU A 88 2.15 -5.61 13.22
C GLU A 88 0.79 -5.21 13.83
N PHE A 89 0.04 -4.32 13.16
CA PHE A 89 -1.31 -3.94 13.59
C PHE A 89 -2.31 -5.10 13.39
N GLU A 90 -3.38 -5.07 14.18
CA GLU A 90 -4.51 -5.99 14.04
C GLU A 90 -5.07 -5.95 12.61
N PHE A 91 -4.91 -7.05 11.88
CA PHE A 91 -5.07 -7.06 10.42
C PHE A 91 -6.52 -6.87 9.98
N ASP A 92 -7.50 -7.22 10.81
CA ASP A 92 -8.92 -6.97 10.52
C ASP A 92 -9.22 -5.46 10.53
N ARG A 93 -8.63 -4.69 11.45
CA ARG A 93 -8.73 -3.22 11.41
C ARG A 93 -8.04 -2.64 10.19
N VAL A 94 -6.93 -3.25 9.76
CA VAL A 94 -6.22 -2.85 8.55
C VAL A 94 -7.11 -3.06 7.33
N ARG A 95 -7.86 -4.17 7.24
CA ARG A 95 -8.84 -4.39 6.16
C ARG A 95 -9.90 -3.28 6.10
N ASP A 96 -10.45 -2.90 7.24
CA ASP A 96 -11.46 -1.83 7.31
C ASP A 96 -10.87 -0.48 6.88
N LEU A 97 -9.65 -0.18 7.31
CA LEU A 97 -8.97 1.07 6.98
C LEU A 97 -8.58 1.16 5.49
N ILE A 98 -8.14 0.06 4.89
CA ILE A 98 -7.75 0.00 3.47
C ILE A 98 -8.92 0.28 2.53
N ALA A 99 -10.17 0.06 2.98
CA ALA A 99 -11.36 0.42 2.22
C ALA A 99 -11.65 1.94 2.17
N THR A 100 -10.89 2.77 2.90
CA THR A 100 -11.13 4.21 2.99
C THR A 100 -10.36 5.00 1.93
N ARG A 101 -10.95 6.12 1.48
CA ARG A 101 -10.29 7.08 0.58
C ARG A 101 -8.99 7.64 1.18
N THR A 102 -8.92 7.75 2.52
CA THR A 102 -7.73 8.23 3.23
C THR A 102 -6.53 7.30 3.05
N VAL A 103 -6.70 6.00 3.29
CA VAL A 103 -5.61 5.02 3.12
C VAL A 103 -5.23 4.90 1.65
N ALA A 104 -6.22 4.90 0.74
CA ALA A 104 -5.95 4.96 -0.70
C ALA A 104 -5.05 6.14 -1.08
N ALA A 105 -5.36 7.34 -0.58
CA ALA A 105 -4.59 8.54 -0.85
C ALA A 105 -3.16 8.46 -0.29
N LEU A 106 -3.00 7.90 0.92
CA LEU A 106 -1.71 7.67 1.55
C LEU A 106 -0.84 6.68 0.74
N ASP A 107 -1.40 5.55 0.35
CA ASP A 107 -0.66 4.56 -0.44
C ASP A 107 -0.26 5.10 -1.79
N ALA A 108 -1.20 5.71 -2.52
CA ALA A 108 -0.91 6.37 -3.79
C ALA A 108 0.18 7.44 -3.64
N GLY A 109 0.13 8.25 -2.57
CA GLY A 109 1.13 9.28 -2.27
C GLY A 109 2.54 8.73 -2.02
N THR A 110 2.65 7.47 -1.59
CA THR A 110 3.94 6.78 -1.39
C THR A 110 4.41 5.93 -2.58
N SER A 111 3.60 5.82 -3.64
CA SER A 111 3.87 4.98 -4.81
C SER A 111 5.15 5.36 -5.56
N THR A 112 5.80 4.40 -6.23
CA THR A 112 6.91 4.69 -7.16
C THR A 112 6.43 5.21 -8.51
N ASP A 113 5.13 5.08 -8.81
CA ASP A 113 4.49 5.70 -9.98
C ASP A 113 4.26 7.22 -9.73
N PRO A 114 4.88 8.11 -10.52
CA PRO A 114 4.70 9.57 -10.39
C PRO A 114 3.25 10.04 -10.49
N ARG A 115 2.43 9.38 -11.31
CA ARG A 115 1.02 9.71 -11.50
C ARG A 115 0.22 9.38 -10.24
N GLN A 116 0.39 8.17 -9.71
CA GLN A 116 -0.26 7.76 -8.46
C GLN A 116 0.15 8.68 -7.31
N ARG A 117 1.46 9.02 -7.21
CA ARG A 117 1.93 10.00 -6.21
C ARG A 117 1.24 11.34 -6.31
N GLY A 118 1.11 11.87 -7.52
CA GLY A 118 0.45 13.15 -7.76
C GLY A 118 -1.02 13.15 -7.29
N ILE A 119 -1.76 12.08 -7.62
CA ILE A 119 -3.16 11.91 -7.23
C ILE A 119 -3.29 11.75 -5.70
N GLY A 120 -2.45 10.92 -5.09
CA GLY A 120 -2.44 10.69 -3.65
C GLY A 120 -2.17 11.97 -2.86
N ARG A 121 -1.11 12.72 -3.20
CA ARG A 121 -0.77 13.98 -2.53
C ARG A 121 -1.86 15.04 -2.65
N ARG A 122 -2.49 15.16 -3.82
CA ARG A 122 -3.63 16.06 -4.02
C ARG A 122 -4.80 15.67 -3.12
N THR A 123 -5.15 14.38 -3.10
CA THR A 123 -6.27 13.87 -2.31
C THR A 123 -6.05 14.05 -0.81
N ILE A 124 -4.83 13.83 -0.30
CA ILE A 124 -4.52 14.06 1.13
C ILE A 124 -4.72 15.53 1.48
N ARG A 125 -4.29 16.45 0.62
CA ARG A 125 -4.49 17.89 0.84
C ARG A 125 -5.97 18.24 0.92
N GLU A 126 -6.79 17.75 -0.03
CA GLU A 126 -8.24 17.93 -0.02
C GLU A 126 -8.88 17.39 1.28
N LEU A 127 -8.47 16.19 1.71
CA LEU A 127 -8.98 15.57 2.94
C LEU A 127 -8.63 16.37 4.20
N LEU A 128 -7.39 16.89 4.28
CA LEU A 128 -6.94 17.72 5.40
C LEU A 128 -7.68 19.07 5.43
N GLU A 129 -7.91 19.70 4.27
CA GLU A 129 -8.69 20.94 4.17
C GLU A 129 -10.15 20.74 4.59
N ALA A 130 -10.75 19.58 4.28
CA ALA A 130 -12.14 19.27 4.64
C ALA A 130 -12.36 18.99 6.14
N HIS A 131 -11.29 18.70 6.90
CA HIS A 131 -11.35 18.41 8.34
C HIS A 131 -10.85 19.58 9.20
N ARG A 132 -10.69 20.76 8.59
CA ARG A 132 -10.28 21.99 9.24
C ARG A 132 -11.48 22.87 9.55
#